data_AF-A0A382QL50-F1
#
_entry.id   AF-A0A382QL50-F1
#
_cell.length_a   1.000
_cell.length_b   1.000
_cell.length_c   1.000
_cell.angle_alpha   90.00
_cell.angle_beta   90.00
_cell.angle_gamma   90.00
#
_symmetry.space_group_name_H-M   'P 1'
#
loop_
_entity.id
_entity.type
_entity.pdbx_description
1 polymer ?
#
loop_
_entity_poly.entity_id
_entity_poly.type
_entity_poly.pdbx_seq_one_letter_code
_entity_poly.pdbx_strand_id
1 'polypeptide(L)'
;NQTVTVTGVNDSLDDGNQSYTVVLASANSSDSGYSGLNPNDVSVTNTDLTPTAVTIVLYETTTPTRDSNNNIVYSQNNSAYYSDSDLQADGVRIGYRMEVTDNGTNYYAETFFDAWDGITLSSLRFPTVSNANVIQDNVTNMSVASNYPTVTNTSSTTGRLEIWPWNYGPEAQIGGDNSKYDFDDTHSGGSSYGSMQVHNLSAAQTVMAWNNHGDSNPDIGFGNNPANTGNNKHPDWTFSGGSSLGTSNWKFQVLFRYYY
;
A
#
# COMPACT_ATOMS: atom_id res chain seq x y z
N ASN A 1 14.43 52.64 -0.95
CA ASN A 1 13.51 51.50 -1.12
C ASN A 1 14.04 50.35 -0.28
N GLN A 2 13.21 49.68 0.51
CA GLN A 2 13.58 48.46 1.23
C GLN A 2 12.71 47.33 0.71
N THR A 3 13.33 46.18 0.45
CA THR A 3 12.64 45.02 -0.11
C THR A 3 12.63 43.91 0.93
N VAL A 4 11.44 43.37 1.20
CA VAL A 4 11.25 42.13 1.95
C VAL A 4 10.83 41.06 0.97
N THR A 5 11.51 39.92 0.99
CA THR A 5 11.18 38.77 0.14
C THR A 5 10.55 37.68 1.00
N VAL A 6 9.37 37.22 0.59
CA VAL A 6 8.69 36.05 1.15
C VAL A 6 8.68 34.99 0.06
N THR A 7 9.05 33.75 0.39
CA THR A 7 9.11 32.65 -0.56
C THR A 7 8.43 31.44 0.07
N GLY A 8 7.51 30.83 -0.67
CA GLY A 8 6.95 29.53 -0.31
C GLY A 8 8.02 28.45 -0.33
N VAL A 9 7.83 27.40 0.44
CA VAL A 9 8.69 26.21 0.44
C VAL A 9 7.86 25.08 -0.12
N ASN A 10 8.42 24.36 -1.10
CA ASN A 10 7.79 23.14 -1.60
C ASN A 10 7.82 22.07 -0.51
N ASP A 11 6.71 21.37 -0.34
CA ASP A 11 6.62 20.13 0.43
C ASP A 11 5.91 19.05 -0.39
N SER A 12 5.76 17.85 0.20
CA SER A 12 5.11 16.70 -0.44
C SER A 12 3.66 16.52 -0.02
N LEU A 13 3.07 17.49 0.70
CA LEU A 13 1.71 17.41 1.22
C LEU A 13 0.74 18.08 0.24
N ASP A 14 -0.25 17.34 -0.25
CA ASP A 14 -1.41 17.93 -0.93
C ASP A 14 -2.37 18.48 0.15
N ASP A 15 -2.04 19.65 0.70
CA ASP A 15 -2.83 20.33 1.74
C ASP A 15 -3.65 21.51 1.20
N GLY A 16 -3.54 21.78 -0.11
CA GLY A 16 -4.18 22.87 -0.80
C GLY A 16 -3.57 24.25 -0.51
N ASN A 17 -4.07 25.28 -1.18
CA ASN A 17 -3.49 26.62 -1.06
C ASN A 17 -3.59 27.18 0.37
N GLN A 18 -2.44 27.41 1.01
CA GLN A 18 -2.37 28.00 2.35
C GLN A 18 -2.33 29.53 2.29
N SER A 19 -3.18 30.18 3.07
CA SER A 19 -3.23 31.66 3.13
C SER A 19 -2.49 32.21 4.34
N TYR A 20 -1.69 33.24 4.11
CA TYR A 20 -0.90 33.91 5.14
C TYR A 20 -1.10 35.42 5.08
N THR A 21 -0.89 36.09 6.21
CA THR A 21 -0.92 37.55 6.31
C THR A 21 0.41 38.04 6.87
N VAL A 22 1.11 38.86 6.08
CA VAL A 22 2.28 39.61 6.55
C VAL A 22 1.76 40.85 7.26
N VAL A 23 1.82 40.82 8.58
CA VAL A 23 1.38 41.92 9.44
C VAL A 23 2.47 42.99 9.49
N LEU A 24 2.12 44.20 9.08
CA LEU A 24 3.01 45.36 9.14
C LEU A 24 2.64 46.20 10.37
N ALA A 25 3.66 46.56 11.16
CA ALA A 25 3.47 47.45 12.29
C ALA A 25 3.51 48.91 11.84
N SER A 26 2.89 49.78 12.65
CA SER A 26 2.98 51.23 12.47
C SER A 26 4.43 51.70 12.45
N ALA A 27 4.75 52.61 11.53
CA ALA A 27 6.10 53.14 11.38
C ALA A 27 6.54 53.92 12.63
N ASN A 28 7.71 53.56 13.17
CA ASN A 28 8.41 54.36 14.17
C ASN A 28 9.37 55.31 13.43
N SER A 29 9.09 56.61 13.46
CA SER A 29 9.87 57.63 12.75
C SER A 29 9.93 58.94 13.53
N SER A 30 11.03 59.67 13.38
CA SER A 30 11.19 61.06 13.84
C SER A 30 10.57 62.09 12.90
N ASP A 31 10.24 61.68 11.66
CA ASP A 31 9.49 62.51 10.71
C ASP A 31 8.00 62.46 11.06
N SER A 32 7.42 63.61 11.44
CA SER A 32 6.02 63.72 11.84
C SER A 32 5.02 63.35 10.75
N GLY A 33 5.42 63.41 9.47
CA GLY A 33 4.57 62.99 8.35
C GLY A 33 4.46 61.47 8.22
N TYR A 34 5.38 60.70 8.81
CA TYR A 34 5.43 59.24 8.71
C TYR A 34 5.25 58.53 10.05
N SER A 35 5.50 59.21 11.18
CA SER A 35 5.39 58.63 12.52
C SER A 35 3.96 58.16 12.80
N GLY A 36 3.80 56.89 13.17
CA GLY A 36 2.51 56.30 13.49
C GLY A 36 1.65 55.91 12.29
N LEU A 37 2.10 56.16 11.04
CA LEU A 37 1.40 55.63 9.86
C LEU A 37 1.49 54.10 9.87
N ASN A 38 0.34 53.44 9.75
CA ASN A 38 0.26 51.99 9.64
C ASN A 38 -0.10 51.58 8.21
N PRO A 39 0.81 50.95 7.47
CA PRO A 39 0.49 50.36 6.18
C PRO A 39 -0.55 49.24 6.33
N ASN A 40 -1.25 48.95 5.23
CA ASN A 40 -2.10 47.75 5.19
C ASN A 40 -1.22 46.50 5.23
N ASP A 41 -1.69 45.49 5.97
CA ASP A 41 -1.12 44.15 5.94
C ASP A 41 -1.21 43.54 4.53
N VAL A 42 -0.28 42.64 4.22
CA VAL A 42 -0.21 42.01 2.90
C VAL A 42 -0.70 40.57 3.03
N SER A 43 -1.78 40.25 2.32
CA SER A 43 -2.25 38.86 2.18
C SER A 43 -1.49 38.17 1.06
N VAL A 44 -0.97 36.98 1.35
CA VAL A 44 -0.29 36.13 0.37
C VAL A 44 -0.87 34.72 0.45
N THR A 45 -0.80 34.01 -0.68
CA THR A 45 -1.19 32.61 -0.76
C THR A 45 0.06 31.81 -1.12
N ASN A 46 0.44 30.87 -0.27
CA ASN A 46 1.36 29.82 -0.65
C ASN A 46 0.57 28.84 -1.53
N THR A 47 0.88 28.82 -2.82
CA THR A 47 0.19 27.94 -3.76
C THR A 47 0.70 26.53 -3.58
N ASP A 48 -0.23 25.61 -3.39
CA ASP A 48 0.05 24.19 -3.36
C ASP A 48 0.49 23.71 -4.74
N LEU A 49 1.43 22.76 -4.76
CA LEU A 49 1.86 22.09 -5.96
C LEU A 49 1.09 20.79 -6.06
N THR A 50 0.36 20.58 -7.15
CA THR A 50 -0.24 19.26 -7.41
C THR A 50 0.89 18.24 -7.59
N PRO A 51 1.12 17.33 -6.63
CA PRO A 51 2.32 16.50 -6.65
C PRO A 51 2.23 15.50 -7.81
N THR A 52 3.31 15.36 -8.59
CA THR A 52 3.34 14.33 -9.63
C THR A 52 3.75 13.01 -9.01
N ALA A 53 2.86 12.03 -9.05
CA ALA A 53 3.16 10.69 -8.56
C ALA A 53 4.02 9.90 -9.55
N VAL A 54 5.13 9.34 -9.06
CA VAL A 54 5.90 8.31 -9.79
C VAL A 54 5.65 6.97 -9.13
N THR A 55 5.23 5.98 -9.92
CA THR A 55 5.09 4.60 -9.46
C THR A 55 6.22 3.76 -10.03
N ILE A 56 6.95 3.09 -9.14
CA ILE A 56 8.06 2.19 -9.44
C ILE A 56 7.66 0.78 -9.07
N VAL A 57 8.05 -0.19 -9.89
CA VAL A 57 8.01 -1.62 -9.54
C VAL A 57 9.30 -1.94 -8.78
N LEU A 58 9.21 -2.20 -7.48
CA LEU A 58 10.36 -2.64 -6.67
C LEU A 58 10.68 -4.11 -6.93
N TYR A 59 9.65 -4.94 -6.84
CA TYR A 59 9.73 -6.38 -7.02
C TYR A 59 8.59 -6.84 -7.92
N GLU A 60 8.89 -7.77 -8.82
CA GLU A 60 7.89 -8.42 -9.65
C GLU A 60 8.22 -9.91 -9.77
N THR A 61 7.18 -10.73 -9.77
CA THR A 61 7.27 -12.12 -10.21
C THR A 61 6.11 -12.42 -11.16
N THR A 62 6.38 -13.19 -12.21
CA THR A 62 5.38 -13.61 -13.20
C THR A 62 5.35 -15.13 -13.23
N THR A 63 4.20 -15.73 -12.99
CA THR A 63 4.00 -17.18 -12.80
C THR A 63 5.11 -17.74 -11.91
N PRO A 64 5.07 -17.41 -10.59
CA PRO A 64 6.22 -17.50 -9.70
C PRO A 64 6.90 -18.86 -9.73
N THR A 65 8.22 -18.81 -9.83
CA THR A 65 9.09 -19.98 -9.70
C THR A 65 9.99 -19.79 -8.49
N ARG A 66 10.70 -20.85 -8.10
CA ARG A 66 11.56 -20.86 -6.92
C ARG A 66 13.00 -21.22 -7.26
N ASP A 67 13.94 -20.59 -6.57
CA ASP A 67 15.37 -20.90 -6.69
C ASP A 67 15.76 -22.13 -5.85
N SER A 68 17.03 -22.52 -5.87
CA SER A 68 17.54 -23.68 -5.12
C SER A 68 17.46 -23.51 -3.60
N ASN A 69 17.28 -22.28 -3.11
CA ASN A 69 17.11 -21.93 -1.70
C ASN A 69 15.64 -21.75 -1.33
N ASN A 70 14.72 -22.14 -2.21
CA ASN A 70 13.28 -22.01 -2.04
C ASN A 70 12.81 -20.55 -1.90
N ASN A 71 13.53 -19.58 -2.48
CA ASN A 71 13.08 -18.19 -2.59
C ASN A 71 12.25 -17.99 -3.86
N ILE A 72 11.31 -17.03 -3.84
CA ILE A 72 10.64 -16.58 -5.06
C ILE A 72 11.65 -15.95 -6.01
N VAL A 73 11.61 -16.37 -7.28
CA VAL A 73 12.39 -15.75 -8.36
C VAL A 73 11.65 -14.50 -8.86
N TYR A 74 12.36 -13.39 -8.86
CA TYR A 74 11.85 -12.12 -9.36
C TYR A 74 12.12 -11.98 -10.86
N SER A 75 11.10 -11.66 -11.65
CA SER A 75 11.26 -11.22 -13.04
C SER A 75 11.81 -9.79 -13.10
N GLN A 76 11.54 -8.98 -12.07
CA GLN A 76 12.17 -7.67 -11.87
C GLN A 76 12.51 -7.48 -10.40
N ASN A 77 13.73 -7.02 -10.12
CA ASN A 77 14.16 -6.61 -8.80
C ASN A 77 14.97 -5.32 -8.93
N ASN A 78 14.32 -4.19 -8.62
CA ASN A 78 14.91 -2.86 -8.70
C ASN A 78 15.42 -2.36 -7.34
N SER A 79 15.42 -3.20 -6.30
CA SER A 79 15.73 -2.77 -4.93
C SER A 79 17.17 -2.26 -4.76
N ALA A 80 18.08 -2.56 -5.68
CA ALA A 80 19.46 -2.05 -5.64
C ALA A 80 19.56 -0.54 -5.96
N TYR A 81 18.52 0.06 -6.52
CA TYR A 81 18.45 1.49 -6.86
C TYR A 81 17.77 2.33 -5.77
N TYR A 82 17.30 1.70 -4.70
CA TYR A 82 16.56 2.33 -3.62
C TYR A 82 17.14 1.91 -2.27
N SER A 83 16.75 2.64 -1.24
CA SER A 83 17.15 2.43 0.15
C SER A 83 15.92 2.35 1.06
N ASP A 84 16.10 1.83 2.27
CA ASP A 84 15.03 1.85 3.28
C ASP A 84 14.61 3.29 3.61
N SER A 85 15.53 4.26 3.54
CA SER A 85 15.23 5.68 3.70
C SER A 85 14.30 6.22 2.61
N ASP A 86 14.38 5.71 1.39
CA ASP A 86 13.47 6.13 0.31
C ASP A 86 12.04 5.65 0.60
N LEU A 87 11.86 4.48 1.22
CA LEU A 87 10.55 3.97 1.61
C LEU A 87 9.93 4.72 2.79
N GLN A 88 10.78 5.29 3.65
CA GLN A 88 10.39 6.00 4.87
C GLN A 88 10.35 7.52 4.68
N ALA A 89 10.51 8.00 3.44
CA ALA A 89 10.38 9.41 3.13
C ALA A 89 8.92 9.88 3.25
N ASP A 90 8.73 11.15 3.59
CA ASP A 90 7.40 11.71 3.85
C ASP A 90 6.50 11.67 2.59
N GLY A 91 5.24 11.28 2.78
CA GLY A 91 4.26 11.12 1.71
C GLY A 91 4.46 9.89 0.80
N VAL A 92 5.47 9.04 1.07
CA VAL A 92 5.67 7.80 0.31
C VAL A 92 4.55 6.80 0.59
N ARG A 93 4.14 6.11 -0.47
CA ARG A 93 3.14 5.05 -0.41
C ARG A 93 3.70 3.74 -0.96
N ILE A 94 3.37 2.65 -0.28
CA ILE A 94 3.64 1.30 -0.74
C ILE A 94 2.40 0.77 -1.45
N GLY A 95 2.60 0.01 -2.51
CA GLY A 95 1.49 -0.62 -3.22
C GLY A 95 1.74 -2.07 -3.56
N TYR A 96 0.65 -2.78 -3.80
CA TYR A 96 0.67 -4.13 -4.33
C TYR A 96 -0.26 -4.21 -5.51
N ARG A 97 0.21 -4.85 -6.58
CA ARG A 97 -0.58 -5.08 -7.79
C ARG A 97 -0.49 -6.53 -8.18
N MET A 98 -1.63 -7.13 -8.40
CA MET A 98 -1.76 -8.49 -8.89
C MET A 98 -2.57 -8.50 -10.18
N GLU A 99 -2.11 -9.26 -11.17
CA GLU A 99 -2.77 -9.46 -12.46
C GLU A 99 -2.93 -10.96 -12.71
N VAL A 100 -4.11 -11.39 -13.16
CA VAL A 100 -4.42 -12.80 -13.43
C VAL A 100 -5.22 -12.90 -14.72
N THR A 101 -4.88 -13.85 -15.60
CA THR A 101 -5.76 -14.23 -16.72
C THR A 101 -6.61 -15.42 -16.30
N ASP A 102 -7.91 -15.21 -16.11
CA ASP A 102 -8.87 -16.28 -15.84
C ASP A 102 -9.83 -16.45 -17.02
N ASN A 103 -9.95 -17.68 -17.54
CA ASN A 103 -10.79 -18.01 -18.70
C ASN A 103 -10.63 -17.05 -19.89
N GLY A 104 -9.39 -16.60 -20.15
CA GLY A 104 -9.05 -15.67 -21.23
C GLY A 104 -9.35 -14.20 -20.94
N THR A 105 -9.85 -13.86 -19.75
CA THR A 105 -10.11 -12.48 -19.30
C THR A 105 -8.99 -12.03 -18.35
N ASN A 106 -8.45 -10.83 -18.57
CA ASN A 106 -7.42 -10.25 -17.72
C ASN A 106 -8.05 -9.44 -16.59
N TYR A 107 -7.75 -9.82 -15.36
CA TYR A 107 -8.14 -9.13 -14.15
C TYR A 107 -6.94 -8.55 -13.43
N TYR A 108 -7.16 -7.48 -12.68
CA TYR A 108 -6.18 -6.91 -11.77
C TYR A 108 -6.83 -6.38 -10.50
N ALA A 109 -6.06 -6.34 -9.43
CA ALA A 109 -6.31 -5.47 -8.29
C ALA A 109 -4.99 -4.77 -7.93
N GLU A 110 -5.10 -3.50 -7.57
CA GLU A 110 -4.01 -2.63 -7.19
C GLU A 110 -4.38 -1.89 -5.92
N THR A 111 -3.44 -1.82 -4.99
CA THR A 111 -3.57 -1.05 -3.75
C THR A 111 -2.39 -0.13 -3.58
N PHE A 112 -2.63 1.01 -2.94
CA PHE A 112 -1.60 1.88 -2.37
C PHE A 112 -2.04 2.30 -0.99
N PHE A 113 -1.12 2.44 -0.05
CA PHE A 113 -1.36 2.92 1.31
C PHE A 113 -0.08 3.60 1.82
N ASP A 114 -0.20 4.36 2.91
CA ASP A 114 0.93 5.11 3.46
C ASP A 114 2.03 4.14 3.94
N ALA A 115 3.29 4.46 3.64
CA ALA A 115 4.41 3.78 4.25
C ALA A 115 4.46 4.09 5.76
N TRP A 116 5.02 3.19 6.55
CA TRP A 116 5.17 3.36 7.99
C TRP A 116 6.60 3.25 8.45
N ASP A 117 6.88 3.79 9.63
CA ASP A 117 8.21 3.79 10.23
C ASP A 117 8.76 2.36 10.38
N GLY A 118 9.98 2.16 9.90
CA GLY A 118 10.68 0.88 9.99
C GLY A 118 10.32 -0.13 8.89
N ILE A 119 9.48 0.22 7.90
CA ILE A 119 9.38 -0.59 6.68
C ILE A 119 10.74 -0.65 5.97
N THR A 120 11.12 -1.82 5.47
CA THR A 120 12.38 -2.02 4.74
C THR A 120 12.12 -2.67 3.39
N LEU A 121 13.08 -2.52 2.47
CA LEU A 121 13.05 -3.25 1.19
C LEU A 121 12.99 -4.76 1.44
N SER A 122 13.68 -5.25 2.47
CA SER A 122 13.67 -6.67 2.82
C SER A 122 12.31 -7.15 3.33
N SER A 123 11.58 -6.37 4.12
CA SER A 123 10.28 -6.77 4.67
C SER A 123 9.19 -6.85 3.59
N LEU A 124 9.30 -6.05 2.52
CA LEU A 124 8.35 -6.04 1.41
C LEU A 124 8.52 -7.18 0.40
N ARG A 125 9.59 -7.98 0.50
CA ARG A 125 9.81 -9.14 -0.38
C ARG A 125 8.71 -10.19 -0.18
N PHE A 126 8.30 -10.87 -1.27
CA PHE A 126 7.42 -12.05 -1.18
C PHE A 126 7.97 -13.07 -0.17
N PRO A 127 7.13 -13.56 0.77
CA PRO A 127 7.63 -14.28 1.92
C PRO A 127 7.95 -15.74 1.56
N THR A 128 9.06 -16.22 2.09
CA THR A 128 9.45 -17.63 2.05
C THR A 128 9.98 -18.04 3.42
N VAL A 129 10.06 -19.34 3.71
CA VAL A 129 10.62 -19.79 5.01
C VAL A 129 12.08 -19.38 5.21
N SER A 130 12.83 -19.22 4.13
CA SER A 130 14.22 -18.73 4.10
C SER A 130 14.32 -17.20 4.25
N ASN A 131 13.25 -16.48 3.90
CA ASN A 131 13.12 -15.02 4.01
C ASN A 131 11.85 -14.74 4.81
N ALA A 132 11.90 -15.09 6.09
CA ALA A 132 10.77 -15.04 7.00
C ALA A 132 10.42 -13.58 7.32
N ASN A 133 9.70 -12.97 6.39
CA ASN A 133 9.11 -11.65 6.52
C ASN A 133 7.70 -11.83 7.07
N VAL A 134 7.38 -11.07 8.11
CA VAL A 134 6.08 -11.09 8.73
C VAL A 134 5.57 -9.66 8.75
N ILE A 135 4.42 -9.44 8.13
CA ILE A 135 3.63 -8.23 8.29
C ILE A 135 2.21 -8.69 8.57
N GLN A 136 1.65 -8.19 9.66
CA GLN A 136 0.25 -8.41 9.98
C GLN A 136 -0.27 -7.12 10.61
N ASP A 137 -0.44 -6.10 9.76
CA ASP A 137 -0.63 -4.74 10.21
C ASP A 137 -1.75 -4.05 9.43
N ASN A 138 -2.46 -3.18 10.16
CA ASN A 138 -3.41 -2.27 9.54
C ASN A 138 -2.67 -1.17 8.80
N VAL A 139 -3.17 -0.82 7.63
CA VAL A 139 -2.63 0.27 6.81
C VAL A 139 -3.66 1.39 6.67
N THR A 140 -3.17 2.62 6.61
CA THR A 140 -4.00 3.82 6.49
C THR A 140 -4.02 4.35 5.07
N ASN A 141 -5.04 5.16 4.76
CA ASN A 141 -5.19 5.85 3.49
C ASN A 141 -5.06 4.90 2.29
N MET A 142 -5.64 3.71 2.40
CA MET A 142 -5.53 2.71 1.36
C MET A 142 -6.47 3.04 0.19
N SER A 143 -5.92 3.19 -1.01
CA SER A 143 -6.71 3.22 -2.24
C SER A 143 -6.76 1.84 -2.86
N VAL A 144 -7.91 1.45 -3.41
CA VAL A 144 -8.14 0.17 -4.12
C VAL A 144 -8.62 0.47 -5.53
N ALA A 145 -7.93 -0.08 -6.53
CA ALA A 145 -8.29 -0.03 -7.94
C ALA A 145 -8.32 -1.43 -8.55
N SER A 146 -9.41 -1.83 -9.20
CA SER A 146 -9.61 -3.16 -9.76
C SER A 146 -10.67 -3.15 -10.87
N ASN A 147 -10.48 -4.03 -11.86
CA ASN A 147 -11.51 -4.39 -12.82
C ASN A 147 -12.24 -5.70 -12.47
N TYR A 148 -11.92 -6.34 -11.35
CA TYR A 148 -12.60 -7.55 -10.91
C TYR A 148 -13.98 -7.19 -10.33
N PRO A 149 -15.10 -7.80 -10.79
CA PRO A 149 -16.44 -7.29 -10.52
C PRO A 149 -16.84 -7.18 -9.05
N THR A 150 -16.26 -7.99 -8.17
CA THR A 150 -16.60 -8.02 -6.75
C THR A 150 -15.66 -7.18 -5.88
N VAL A 151 -14.56 -6.65 -6.41
CA VAL A 151 -13.64 -5.79 -5.65
C VAL A 151 -14.20 -4.37 -5.56
N THR A 152 -14.29 -3.85 -4.34
CA THR A 152 -14.78 -2.49 -4.07
C THR A 152 -13.65 -1.50 -4.28
N ASN A 153 -13.77 -0.68 -5.33
CA ASN A 153 -12.85 0.42 -5.59
C ASN A 153 -13.02 1.54 -4.56
N THR A 154 -11.92 2.02 -3.99
CA THR A 154 -11.90 3.11 -2.99
C THR A 154 -10.76 4.08 -3.26
N SER A 155 -10.98 5.37 -3.01
CA SER A 155 -9.90 6.37 -3.04
C SER A 155 -9.14 6.43 -1.70
N SER A 156 -9.80 6.08 -0.59
CA SER A 156 -9.19 5.98 0.75
C SER A 156 -10.05 5.06 1.63
N THR A 157 -9.43 4.12 2.33
CA THR A 157 -10.04 3.20 3.30
C THR A 157 -8.99 2.72 4.30
N THR A 158 -9.40 2.14 5.42
CA THR A 158 -8.50 1.36 6.26
C THR A 158 -8.30 -0.02 5.64
N GLY A 159 -7.04 -0.42 5.49
CA GLY A 159 -6.68 -1.73 4.99
C GLY A 159 -5.97 -2.60 6.02
N ARG A 160 -5.66 -3.82 5.63
CA ARG A 160 -4.74 -4.71 6.34
C ARG A 160 -3.84 -5.41 5.34
N LEU A 161 -2.56 -5.47 5.68
CA LEU A 161 -1.56 -6.24 4.95
C LEU A 161 -1.18 -7.47 5.76
N GLU A 162 -1.26 -8.62 5.10
CA GLU A 162 -1.00 -9.93 5.71
C GLU A 162 0.03 -10.67 4.86
N ILE A 163 1.23 -10.78 5.41
CA ILE A 163 2.40 -11.39 4.78
C ILE A 163 3.06 -12.28 5.81
N TRP A 164 3.12 -13.59 5.55
CA TRP A 164 3.92 -14.51 6.34
C TRP A 164 4.22 -15.80 5.56
N PRO A 165 5.27 -16.56 5.91
CA PRO A 165 5.60 -17.80 5.22
C PRO A 165 4.90 -19.05 5.81
N TRP A 166 4.18 -18.92 6.92
CA TRP A 166 3.68 -20.04 7.73
C TRP A 166 2.21 -20.40 7.49
N ASN A 167 1.74 -21.46 8.15
CA ASN A 167 0.32 -21.81 8.16
C ASN A 167 -0.51 -20.82 8.99
N TYR A 168 -1.80 -20.72 8.69
CA TYR A 168 -2.80 -19.99 9.45
C TYR A 168 -2.99 -20.59 10.86
N GLY A 169 -3.32 -19.73 11.81
CA GLY A 169 -3.55 -19.98 13.23
C GLY A 169 -4.98 -19.62 13.65
N PRO A 170 -5.43 -20.05 14.84
CA PRO A 170 -6.86 -20.16 15.17
C PRO A 170 -7.53 -18.91 15.76
N GLU A 171 -6.93 -17.72 15.74
CA GLU A 171 -7.49 -16.56 16.46
C GLU A 171 -7.68 -15.32 15.58
N ALA A 172 -8.90 -14.79 15.62
CA ALA A 172 -9.31 -13.50 15.07
C ALA A 172 -9.09 -12.38 16.11
N GLN A 173 -8.44 -11.27 15.72
CA GLN A 173 -8.04 -10.19 16.63
C GLN A 173 -8.87 -8.89 16.53
N ILE A 174 -9.57 -8.63 15.43
CA ILE A 174 -10.26 -7.36 15.13
C ILE A 174 -11.71 -7.47 14.60
N GLY A 175 -12.31 -8.66 14.53
CA GLY A 175 -13.75 -8.84 14.24
C GLY A 175 -14.10 -9.76 13.06
N GLY A 176 -13.22 -10.71 12.70
CA GLY A 176 -13.49 -11.75 11.69
C GLY A 176 -14.45 -12.88 12.15
N ASP A 177 -14.74 -13.81 11.24
CA ASP A 177 -15.55 -15.02 11.44
C ASP A 177 -14.66 -16.18 11.89
N ASN A 178 -14.63 -16.49 13.19
CA ASN A 178 -13.85 -17.61 13.77
C ASN A 178 -14.11 -19.01 13.16
N SER A 179 -15.11 -19.18 12.29
CA SER A 179 -15.40 -20.44 11.59
C SER A 179 -14.80 -20.53 10.18
N LYS A 180 -14.13 -19.45 9.73
CA LYS A 180 -13.51 -19.31 8.42
C LYS A 180 -12.18 -18.57 8.54
N TYR A 181 -11.27 -18.85 7.61
CA TYR A 181 -10.17 -17.96 7.33
C TYR A 181 -10.65 -16.70 6.59
N ASP A 182 -10.22 -15.53 7.04
CA ASP A 182 -10.59 -14.20 6.56
C ASP A 182 -9.51 -13.12 6.85
N PHE A 183 -9.91 -11.85 6.84
CA PHE A 183 -9.03 -10.69 7.04
C PHE A 183 -8.48 -10.53 8.47
N ASP A 184 -8.81 -11.46 9.36
CA ASP A 184 -8.48 -11.36 10.78
C ASP A 184 -7.68 -12.54 11.33
N ASP A 185 -7.29 -13.50 10.49
CA ASP A 185 -6.57 -14.67 10.96
C ASP A 185 -5.15 -14.37 11.42
N THR A 186 -4.66 -15.17 12.35
CA THR A 186 -3.25 -15.16 12.80
C THR A 186 -2.41 -16.20 12.06
N HIS A 187 -1.09 -16.14 12.20
CA HIS A 187 -0.20 -17.19 11.72
C HIS A 187 0.28 -18.11 12.86
N SER A 188 0.48 -19.39 12.57
CA SER A 188 0.92 -20.40 13.54
C SER A 188 2.43 -20.39 13.84
N GLY A 189 3.25 -19.70 13.03
CA GLY A 189 4.71 -19.71 13.15
C GLY A 189 5.38 -21.03 12.72
N GLY A 190 4.62 -21.98 12.16
CA GLY A 190 5.12 -23.28 11.69
C GLY A 190 4.61 -23.65 10.30
N SER A 191 5.26 -24.65 9.68
CA SER A 191 4.98 -25.11 8.31
C SER A 191 5.15 -24.01 7.24
N SER A 192 4.85 -24.29 5.97
CA SER A 192 5.25 -23.42 4.85
C SER A 192 4.13 -23.13 3.86
N TYR A 193 2.88 -23.04 4.32
CA TYR A 193 1.75 -22.66 3.47
C TYR A 193 1.92 -21.21 2.98
N GLY A 194 1.95 -20.24 3.91
CA GLY A 194 2.20 -18.84 3.62
C GLY A 194 0.97 -18.07 3.13
N SER A 195 0.99 -16.77 3.42
CA SER A 195 -0.01 -15.78 3.04
C SER A 195 0.66 -14.54 2.46
N MET A 196 0.05 -14.00 1.42
CA MET A 196 0.24 -12.65 0.92
C MET A 196 -1.15 -12.14 0.52
N GLN A 197 -1.74 -11.32 1.37
CA GLN A 197 -3.09 -10.81 1.20
C GLN A 197 -3.17 -9.32 1.53
N VAL A 198 -4.08 -8.63 0.85
CA VAL A 198 -4.45 -7.25 1.17
C VAL A 198 -5.96 -7.21 1.34
N HIS A 199 -6.41 -6.62 2.45
CA HIS A 199 -7.84 -6.53 2.80
C HIS A 199 -8.29 -5.07 2.92
N ASN A 200 -9.51 -4.78 2.49
CA ASN A 200 -10.25 -3.56 2.77
C ASN A 200 -11.13 -3.81 4.01
N LEU A 201 -10.70 -3.30 5.16
CA LEU A 201 -11.36 -3.55 6.44
C LEU A 201 -12.73 -2.91 6.52
N SER A 202 -12.92 -1.73 5.93
CA SER A 202 -14.23 -1.04 5.92
C SER A 202 -15.32 -1.83 5.20
N ALA A 203 -14.94 -2.73 4.29
CA ALA A 203 -15.84 -3.58 3.53
C ALA A 203 -15.80 -5.06 3.96
N ALA A 204 -14.99 -5.41 4.97
CA ALA A 204 -14.70 -6.80 5.36
C ALA A 204 -14.38 -7.67 4.12
N GLN A 205 -13.47 -7.17 3.28
CA GLN A 205 -13.23 -7.70 1.95
C GLN A 205 -11.74 -7.94 1.67
N THR A 206 -11.41 -9.15 1.23
CA THR A 206 -10.15 -9.44 0.57
C THR A 206 -10.09 -8.71 -0.77
N VAL A 207 -9.04 -7.93 -1.00
CA VAL A 207 -8.80 -7.23 -2.27
C VAL A 207 -8.05 -8.14 -3.23
N MET A 208 -6.95 -8.73 -2.76
CA MET A 208 -6.14 -9.71 -3.48
C MET A 208 -5.58 -10.73 -2.51
N ALA A 209 -5.44 -11.97 -2.99
CA ALA A 209 -4.88 -13.07 -2.23
C ALA A 209 -3.92 -13.89 -3.11
N TRP A 210 -2.75 -14.18 -2.54
CA TRP A 210 -1.86 -15.25 -2.94
C TRP A 210 -1.53 -16.04 -1.68
N ASN A 211 -2.03 -17.26 -1.57
CA ASN A 211 -1.70 -18.18 -0.48
C ASN A 211 -1.02 -19.44 -1.02
N ASN A 212 -0.51 -20.27 -0.10
CA ASN A 212 0.17 -21.52 -0.45
C ASN A 212 1.37 -21.29 -1.38
N HIS A 213 2.25 -20.35 -1.04
CA HIS A 213 3.31 -19.86 -1.94
C HIS A 213 4.25 -20.97 -2.43
N GLY A 214 4.36 -22.07 -1.68
CA GLY A 214 5.20 -23.22 -2.00
C GLY A 214 4.64 -24.15 -3.07
N ASP A 215 3.35 -24.04 -3.39
CA ASP A 215 2.66 -24.93 -4.32
C ASP A 215 2.77 -24.45 -5.78
N SER A 216 2.79 -25.41 -6.70
CA SER A 216 2.64 -25.16 -8.13
C SER A 216 1.25 -24.65 -8.52
N ASN A 217 0.25 -24.88 -7.68
CA ASN A 217 -1.12 -24.40 -7.79
C ASN A 217 -1.46 -23.59 -6.52
N PRO A 218 -0.91 -22.37 -6.39
CA PRO A 218 -1.17 -21.54 -5.22
C PRO A 218 -2.64 -21.07 -5.21
N ASP A 219 -3.11 -20.60 -4.06
CA ASP A 219 -4.49 -20.12 -3.95
C ASP A 219 -4.50 -18.64 -4.31
N ILE A 220 -5.10 -18.32 -5.45
CA ILE A 220 -5.12 -16.98 -6.05
C ILE A 220 -6.54 -16.42 -6.11
N GLY A 221 -6.73 -15.19 -5.63
CA GLY A 221 -8.05 -14.59 -5.52
C GLY A 221 -8.10 -13.08 -5.63
N PHE A 222 -9.25 -12.59 -6.08
CA PHE A 222 -9.66 -11.19 -6.02
C PHE A 222 -11.05 -11.11 -5.39
N GLY A 223 -11.29 -10.10 -4.56
CA GLY A 223 -12.54 -9.99 -3.83
C GLY A 223 -12.70 -11.13 -2.81
N ASN A 224 -13.83 -11.16 -2.11
CA ASN A 224 -14.18 -12.32 -1.29
C ASN A 224 -14.50 -13.52 -2.17
N ASN A 225 -13.96 -14.69 -1.83
CA ASN A 225 -14.30 -15.95 -2.47
C ASN A 225 -15.82 -16.18 -2.44
N PRO A 226 -16.47 -16.39 -3.59
CA PRO A 226 -17.92 -16.57 -3.64
C PRO A 226 -18.38 -17.92 -3.09
N ALA A 227 -17.49 -18.90 -2.93
CA ALA A 227 -17.84 -20.21 -2.39
C ALA A 227 -18.14 -20.11 -0.89
N ASN A 228 -19.14 -20.88 -0.45
CA ASN A 228 -19.66 -20.87 0.91
C ASN A 228 -19.70 -22.26 1.56
N THR A 229 -19.11 -23.27 0.92
CA THR A 229 -19.09 -24.66 1.39
C THR A 229 -17.75 -25.34 1.13
N GLY A 230 -17.43 -26.37 1.91
CA GLY A 230 -16.20 -27.15 1.76
C GLY A 230 -14.94 -26.37 2.12
N ASN A 231 -13.79 -26.82 1.60
CA ASN A 231 -12.50 -26.17 1.83
C ASN A 231 -12.39 -24.80 1.13
N ASN A 232 -13.26 -24.51 0.16
CA ASN A 232 -13.27 -23.26 -0.60
C ASN A 232 -14.15 -22.17 0.05
N LYS A 233 -14.69 -22.39 1.26
CA LYS A 233 -15.65 -21.47 1.90
C LYS A 233 -15.05 -20.17 2.44
N HIS A 234 -13.74 -20.00 2.31
CA HIS A 234 -12.96 -18.99 3.00
C HIS A 234 -12.88 -17.72 2.13
N PRO A 235 -13.42 -16.57 2.59
CA PRO A 235 -13.47 -15.33 1.82
C PRO A 235 -12.09 -14.87 1.31
N ASP A 236 -11.03 -15.17 2.06
CA ASP A 236 -9.65 -14.78 1.76
C ASP A 236 -8.93 -15.74 0.81
N TRP A 237 -9.66 -16.73 0.27
CA TRP A 237 -9.19 -17.78 -0.63
C TRP A 237 -8.25 -18.81 0.01
N THR A 238 -8.09 -18.82 1.32
CA THR A 238 -7.31 -19.84 2.01
C THR A 238 -7.89 -21.24 1.77
N PHE A 239 -7.02 -22.20 1.42
CA PHE A 239 -7.29 -23.59 1.05
C PHE A 239 -8.15 -23.80 -0.20
N SER A 240 -8.21 -22.82 -1.10
CA SER A 240 -8.98 -22.89 -2.34
C SER A 240 -8.40 -23.87 -3.37
N GLY A 241 -7.08 -24.09 -3.38
CA GLY A 241 -6.38 -24.94 -4.34
C GLY A 241 -6.79 -24.66 -5.79
N GLY A 242 -6.99 -25.71 -6.57
CA GLY A 242 -7.42 -25.61 -7.97
C GLY A 242 -8.82 -25.03 -8.21
N SER A 243 -9.54 -24.58 -7.17
CA SER A 243 -10.78 -23.80 -7.31
C SER A 243 -10.59 -22.28 -7.18
N SER A 244 -9.33 -21.84 -7.03
CA SER A 244 -8.94 -20.43 -7.10
C SER A 244 -8.77 -19.95 -8.54
N LEU A 245 -8.43 -18.67 -8.74
CA LEU A 245 -8.33 -18.03 -10.06
C LEU A 245 -7.06 -18.37 -10.87
N GLY A 246 -6.17 -19.26 -10.42
CA GLY A 246 -4.87 -19.37 -11.09
C GLY A 246 -4.11 -20.67 -10.89
N THR A 247 -3.74 -21.28 -12.02
CA THR A 247 -2.64 -22.26 -12.14
C THR A 247 -1.61 -21.87 -13.22
N SER A 248 -1.85 -20.78 -13.97
CA SER A 248 -0.92 -20.30 -15.02
C SER A 248 -1.28 -18.87 -15.48
N ASN A 249 -0.26 -18.08 -15.83
CA ASN A 249 -0.36 -16.70 -16.32
C ASN A 249 -0.94 -15.67 -15.33
N TRP A 250 -0.15 -15.37 -14.32
CA TRP A 250 -0.41 -14.28 -13.38
C TRP A 250 0.88 -13.59 -12.98
N LYS A 251 0.77 -12.38 -12.44
CA LYS A 251 1.88 -11.52 -12.06
C LYS A 251 1.57 -10.86 -10.73
N PHE A 252 2.57 -10.75 -9.87
CA PHE A 252 2.49 -10.01 -8.61
C PHE A 252 3.63 -8.99 -8.52
N GLN A 253 3.28 -7.76 -8.17
CA GLN A 253 4.19 -6.64 -8.06
C GLN A 253 4.09 -5.99 -6.68
N VAL A 254 5.27 -5.61 -6.17
CA VAL A 254 5.43 -4.68 -5.06
C VAL A 254 5.81 -3.34 -5.67
N LEU A 255 5.02 -2.32 -5.35
CA LEU A 255 5.11 -0.99 -5.91
C LEU A 255 5.57 -0.01 -4.83
N PHE A 256 6.33 0.97 -5.25
CA PHE A 256 6.75 2.13 -4.47
C PHE A 256 6.28 3.37 -5.20
N ARG A 257 5.60 4.27 -4.49
CA ARG A 257 5.12 5.54 -5.04
C ARG A 257 5.62 6.69 -4.20
N TYR A 258 6.29 7.64 -4.87
CA TYR A 258 6.70 8.90 -4.28
C TYR A 258 6.15 10.05 -5.12
N TYR A 259 6.16 11.23 -4.52
CA TYR A 259 5.58 12.45 -5.07
C TYR A 259 6.68 13.53 -5.13
N TYR A 260 6.69 14.31 -6.20
CA TYR A 260 7.62 15.44 -6.38
C TYR A 260 6.92 16.64 -7.02
#